data_AF-A0A7W8PCR1-F1
#
_entry.id   AF-A0A7W8PCR1-F1
#
_cell.length_a   1.000
_cell.length_b   1.000
_cell.length_c   1.000
_cell.angle_alpha   90.00
_cell.angle_beta   90.00
_cell.angle_gamma   90.00
#
_symmetry.space_group_name_H-M   'P 1'
#
loop_
_entity.id
_entity.type
_entity.pdbx_description
1 polymer ?
#
loop_
_entity_poly.entity_id
_entity_poly.type
_entity_poly.pdbx_seq_one_letter_code
_entity_poly.pdbx_strand_id
1 'polypeptide(L)'
;MHTLFNLSPRSLQGIQVPGAWHAIRDGLRRNLGQVIRYYRHAPGAVKSSHPLVKLVQSVDVPLSLALERYHANVDAMALNLSMAMKMTSSIFRGKVWNGEFYGAGHDEILVVHTEYFDLALAHRDWRNATPLRVLRHARSDLEMNLPDGHFTGSETGMAVIAINLPMLMVQYRAFREEEKRSAGRVDEKSVTMFVHRFVLPNMLFSQLDQTLLNRIRRLQARVPAGWSTRKHPFALADYSVRLDHCYEEILVGLTRQRKNFIGVLQSVPVAAHHTLEEAMHLPDMAPTRQVMWALAIARLPMLDFVLGASGDTPGTLNQSEINLLNRTFLGWQQERLFEGVMNALTYQAVLDEFDAIRHKANPVHADSTSLA
;
A
#
# COMPACT_ATOMS: atom_id res chain seq x y z
N MET A 1 -10.06 -9.87 -10.62
CA MET A 1 -9.34 -9.27 -9.47
C MET A 1 -9.48 -7.75 -9.41
N HIS A 2 -9.24 -6.97 -10.47
CA HIS A 2 -9.51 -5.52 -10.45
C HIS A 2 -10.97 -5.16 -10.11
N THR A 3 -11.93 -6.07 -10.33
CA THR A 3 -13.34 -5.90 -9.94
C THR A 3 -13.67 -6.51 -8.57
N LEU A 4 -12.83 -7.41 -8.06
CA LEU A 4 -13.00 -8.06 -6.76
C LEU A 4 -12.52 -7.05 -5.71
N PHE A 5 -13.43 -6.53 -4.88
CA PHE A 5 -13.13 -5.52 -3.85
C PHE A 5 -12.69 -4.14 -4.35
N ASN A 6 -13.09 -3.73 -5.57
CA ASN A 6 -13.01 -2.33 -6.03
C ASN A 6 -14.40 -1.79 -6.45
N LEU A 7 -15.45 -2.60 -6.36
CA LEU A 7 -16.83 -2.19 -6.65
C LEU A 7 -17.53 -1.87 -5.31
N SER A 8 -18.09 -0.66 -5.20
CA SER A 8 -18.77 -0.08 -4.03
C SER A 8 -19.96 -0.94 -3.51
N PRO A 9 -20.43 -0.71 -2.27
CA PRO A 9 -20.74 -1.79 -1.34
C PRO A 9 -22.01 -2.56 -1.67
N ARG A 10 -21.90 -3.88 -1.59
CA ARG A 10 -23.04 -4.76 -1.33
C ARG A 10 -23.48 -4.56 0.13
N SER A 11 -24.78 -4.66 0.39
CA SER A 11 -25.47 -4.44 1.69
C SER A 11 -24.57 -4.49 2.93
N LEU A 12 -24.55 -3.37 3.69
CA LEU A 12 -23.84 -3.24 4.96
C LEU A 12 -24.30 -4.34 5.94
N GLN A 13 -23.39 -5.24 6.28
CA GLN A 13 -23.59 -6.17 7.40
C GLN A 13 -23.32 -5.42 8.71
N GLY A 14 -23.95 -5.82 9.82
CA GLY A 14 -23.68 -5.25 11.13
C GLY A 14 -22.19 -5.38 11.48
N ILE A 15 -21.54 -4.26 11.80
CA ILE A 15 -20.14 -4.20 12.22
C ILE A 15 -20.12 -3.96 13.73
N GLN A 16 -19.48 -4.85 14.47
CA GLN A 16 -19.19 -4.65 15.89
C GLN A 16 -17.75 -4.16 16.02
N VAL A 17 -17.60 -2.94 16.52
CA VAL A 17 -16.29 -2.35 16.79
C VAL A 17 -16.06 -2.36 18.30
N PRO A 18 -14.93 -2.91 18.79
CA PRO A 18 -14.61 -2.86 20.22
C PRO A 18 -14.57 -1.42 20.74
N GLY A 19 -15.11 -1.17 21.93
CA GLY A 19 -15.20 0.18 22.49
C GLY A 19 -13.85 0.89 22.65
N ALA A 20 -12.78 0.14 22.89
CA ALA A 20 -11.42 0.66 23.02
C ALA A 20 -10.84 1.20 21.69
N TRP A 21 -11.39 0.78 20.54
CA TRP A 21 -10.85 1.10 19.22
C TRP A 21 -10.73 2.59 18.95
N HIS A 22 -11.74 3.39 19.30
CA HIS A 22 -11.75 4.83 19.02
C HIS A 22 -10.56 5.53 19.66
N ALA A 23 -10.28 5.22 20.94
CA ALA A 23 -9.15 5.78 21.65
C ALA A 23 -7.79 5.36 21.05
N ILE A 24 -7.69 4.10 20.60
CA ILE A 24 -6.48 3.57 19.94
C ILE A 24 -6.28 4.27 18.59
N ARG A 25 -7.32 4.35 17.75
CA ARG A 25 -7.29 5.02 16.45
C ARG A 25 -6.85 6.47 16.57
N ASP A 26 -7.43 7.21 17.51
CA ASP A 26 -7.04 8.61 17.75
C ASP A 26 -5.60 8.71 18.24
N GLY A 27 -5.15 7.77 19.06
CA GLY A 27 -3.77 7.64 19.50
C GLY A 27 -2.79 7.43 18.35
N LEU A 28 -3.08 6.47 17.47
CA LEU A 28 -2.29 6.18 16.28
C LEU A 28 -2.25 7.37 15.32
N ARG A 29 -3.38 8.04 15.10
CA ARG A 29 -3.45 9.28 14.28
C ARG A 29 -2.63 10.43 14.88
N ARG A 30 -2.62 10.57 16.21
CA ARG A 30 -1.76 11.55 16.89
C ARG A 30 -0.27 11.22 16.70
N ASN A 31 0.12 9.95 16.88
CA ASN A 31 1.49 9.52 16.63
C ASN A 31 1.90 9.77 15.17
N LEU A 32 1.05 9.41 14.21
CA LEU A 32 1.28 9.66 12.78
C LEU A 32 1.44 11.17 12.49
N GLY A 33 0.56 12.00 13.05
CA GLY A 33 0.64 13.45 12.92
C GLY A 33 1.94 14.03 13.52
N GLN A 34 2.43 13.46 14.63
CA GLN A 34 3.71 13.84 15.23
C GLN A 34 4.89 13.47 14.33
N VAL A 35 4.89 12.25 13.77
CA VAL A 35 5.92 11.78 12.82
C VAL A 35 5.96 12.66 11.59
N ILE A 36 4.81 12.88 10.94
CA ILE A 36 4.70 13.73 9.75
C ILE A 36 5.18 15.15 10.05
N ARG A 37 4.76 15.73 11.17
CA ARG A 37 5.18 17.07 11.58
C ARG A 37 6.70 17.14 11.78
N TYR A 38 7.29 16.16 12.46
CA TYR A 38 8.73 16.11 12.65
C TYR A 38 9.48 16.11 11.31
N TYR A 39 9.17 15.16 10.40
CA TYR A 39 9.89 15.04 9.13
C TYR A 39 9.66 16.21 8.18
N ARG A 40 8.51 16.90 8.27
CA ARG A 40 8.26 18.14 7.53
C ARG A 40 9.17 19.28 7.95
N HIS A 41 9.68 19.30 9.19
CA HIS A 41 10.55 20.36 9.70
C HIS A 41 12.02 19.94 9.83
N ALA A 42 12.29 18.65 9.99
CA ALA A 42 13.64 18.14 10.14
C ALA A 42 14.50 18.41 8.89
N PRO A 43 15.77 18.83 9.06
CA PRO A 43 16.71 18.91 7.96
C PRO A 43 17.05 17.48 7.52
N GLY A 44 16.47 17.05 6.39
CA GLY A 44 16.69 15.73 5.83
C GLY A 44 16.43 15.72 4.34
N ALA A 45 17.10 14.80 3.65
CA ALA A 45 17.02 14.62 2.23
C ALA A 45 17.19 13.14 1.90
N VAL A 46 16.47 12.66 0.89
CA VAL A 46 16.73 11.34 0.32
C VAL A 46 17.97 11.37 -0.57
N LYS A 47 18.52 10.20 -0.89
CA LYS A 47 19.60 10.06 -1.87
C LYS A 47 19.15 10.64 -3.22
N SER A 48 20.03 11.35 -3.92
CA SER A 48 19.74 11.85 -5.28
C SER A 48 19.43 10.73 -6.27
N SER A 49 19.88 9.50 -6.00
CA SER A 49 19.60 8.32 -6.81
C SER A 49 18.18 7.77 -6.65
N HIS A 50 17.42 8.24 -5.64
CA HIS A 50 16.10 7.72 -5.27
C HIS A 50 15.12 7.80 -6.47
N PRO A 51 14.31 6.77 -6.72
CA PRO A 51 13.43 6.71 -7.89
C PRO A 51 12.51 7.93 -8.03
N LEU A 52 11.92 8.41 -6.92
CA LEU A 52 11.06 9.60 -6.94
C LEU A 52 11.79 10.89 -7.32
N VAL A 53 13.06 11.04 -6.94
CA VAL A 53 13.84 12.24 -7.28
C VAL A 53 14.09 12.26 -8.78
N LYS A 54 14.54 11.13 -9.33
CA LYS A 54 14.74 10.97 -10.77
C LYS A 54 13.44 11.17 -11.54
N LEU A 55 12.31 10.69 -11.03
CA LEU A 55 11.00 10.82 -11.66
C LEU A 55 10.59 12.29 -11.75
N VAL A 56 10.66 13.04 -10.65
CA VAL A 56 10.34 14.47 -10.63
C VAL A 56 11.27 15.26 -11.54
N GLN A 57 12.56 14.93 -11.57
CA GLN A 57 13.55 15.61 -12.41
C GLN A 57 13.42 15.31 -13.90
N SER A 58 12.81 14.17 -14.26
CA SER A 58 12.67 13.75 -15.67
C SER A 58 11.42 14.33 -16.34
N VAL A 59 10.51 14.94 -15.58
CA VAL A 59 9.33 15.62 -16.13
C VAL A 59 9.74 17.00 -16.64
N ASP A 60 9.88 17.11 -17.96
CA ASP A 60 10.23 18.35 -18.66
C ASP A 60 8.96 19.15 -19.05
N VAL A 61 8.18 19.55 -18.05
CA VAL A 61 7.01 20.41 -18.24
C VAL A 61 7.24 21.75 -17.53
N PRO A 62 7.15 22.89 -18.23
CA PRO A 62 7.36 24.19 -17.61
C PRO A 62 6.38 24.47 -16.46
N LEU A 63 6.90 24.78 -15.27
CA LEU A 63 6.10 25.10 -14.08
C LEU A 63 5.28 26.39 -14.23
N SER A 64 5.56 27.22 -15.24
CA SER A 64 4.88 28.48 -15.52
C SER A 64 3.51 28.31 -16.20
N LEU A 65 3.19 27.12 -16.71
CA LEU A 65 1.91 26.86 -17.37
C LEU A 65 0.72 27.02 -16.41
N ALA A 66 -0.49 27.26 -16.93
CA ALA A 66 -1.71 27.16 -16.13
C ALA A 66 -1.85 25.76 -15.50
N LEU A 67 -2.49 25.65 -14.32
CA LEU A 67 -2.54 24.41 -13.53
C LEU A 67 -3.11 23.24 -14.34
N GLU A 68 -4.20 23.47 -15.06
CA GLU A 68 -4.90 22.49 -15.87
C GLU A 68 -4.05 22.03 -17.05
N ARG A 69 -3.36 22.98 -17.72
CA ARG A 69 -2.46 22.67 -18.84
C ARG A 69 -1.22 21.91 -18.38
N TYR A 70 -0.66 22.30 -17.23
CA TYR A 70 0.46 21.61 -16.62
C TYR A 70 0.07 20.16 -16.30
N HIS A 71 -1.06 19.96 -15.63
CA HIS A 71 -1.60 18.64 -15.33
C HIS A 71 -1.80 17.81 -16.60
N ALA A 72 -2.49 18.34 -17.61
CA ALA A 72 -2.76 17.62 -18.85
C ALA A 72 -1.48 17.18 -19.57
N ASN A 73 -0.45 18.04 -19.59
CA ASN A 73 0.84 17.71 -20.20
C ASN A 73 1.57 16.60 -19.42
N VAL A 74 1.58 16.67 -18.08
CA VAL A 74 2.17 15.62 -17.23
C VAL A 74 1.43 14.30 -17.41
N ASP A 75 0.10 14.33 -17.39
CA ASP A 75 -0.75 13.17 -17.57
C ASP A 75 -0.48 12.45 -18.90
N ALA A 76 -0.39 13.21 -20.00
CA ALA A 76 -0.10 12.67 -21.32
C ALA A 76 1.25 11.95 -21.43
N MET A 77 2.26 12.34 -20.63
CA MET A 77 3.58 11.72 -20.65
C MET A 77 3.82 10.70 -19.52
N ALA A 78 2.96 10.65 -18.51
CA ALA A 78 3.19 9.94 -17.26
C ALA A 78 3.54 8.46 -17.47
N LEU A 79 2.77 7.77 -18.30
CA LEU A 79 2.95 6.35 -18.57
C LEU A 79 4.23 6.07 -19.38
N ASN A 80 4.55 6.93 -20.36
CA ASN A 80 5.79 6.79 -21.15
C ASN A 80 7.03 7.02 -20.29
N LEU A 81 6.97 8.00 -19.38
CA LEU A 81 8.06 8.25 -18.43
C LEU A 81 8.25 7.07 -17.46
N SER A 82 7.15 6.47 -16.98
CA SER A 82 7.21 5.28 -16.13
C SER A 82 7.96 4.12 -16.81
N MET A 83 7.72 3.92 -18.12
CA MET A 83 8.39 2.91 -18.93
C MET A 83 9.89 3.19 -19.05
N ALA A 84 10.28 4.43 -19.36
CA ALA A 84 11.69 4.82 -19.45
C ALA A 84 12.44 4.58 -18.13
N MET A 85 11.75 4.75 -17.00
CA MET A 85 12.29 4.50 -15.67
C MET A 85 12.18 3.05 -15.20
N LYS A 86 11.63 2.15 -16.02
CA LYS A 86 11.38 0.74 -15.70
C LYS A 86 10.40 0.52 -14.54
N MET A 87 9.49 1.46 -14.28
CA MET A 87 8.39 1.29 -13.33
C MET A 87 7.21 0.56 -14.00
N THR A 88 6.43 -0.18 -13.23
CA THR A 88 5.25 -0.88 -13.74
C THR A 88 4.13 0.11 -14.01
N SER A 89 3.42 -0.06 -15.12
CA SER A 89 2.24 0.73 -15.48
C SER A 89 1.32 -0.06 -16.41
N SER A 90 0.18 0.51 -16.78
CA SER A 90 -0.76 -0.13 -17.71
C SER A 90 -0.14 -0.43 -19.09
N ILE A 91 0.97 0.21 -19.47
CA ILE A 91 1.63 -0.01 -20.76
C ILE A 91 2.98 -0.74 -20.64
N PHE A 92 3.55 -0.89 -19.44
CA PHE A 92 4.86 -1.51 -19.25
C PHE A 92 4.93 -2.40 -18.02
N ARG A 93 5.54 -3.59 -18.17
CA ARG A 93 5.61 -4.58 -17.10
C ARG A 93 6.39 -4.11 -15.87
N GLY A 94 7.41 -3.27 -16.09
CA GLY A 94 8.30 -2.80 -15.04
C GLY A 94 9.33 -3.85 -14.63
N LYS A 95 9.96 -3.62 -13.48
CA LYS A 95 10.90 -4.53 -12.83
C LYS A 95 10.70 -4.50 -11.31
N VAL A 96 11.26 -5.50 -10.63
CA VAL A 96 11.46 -5.45 -9.17
C VAL A 96 12.67 -4.57 -8.83
N TRP A 97 12.54 -3.76 -7.78
CA TRP A 97 13.56 -2.90 -7.20
C TRP A 97 14.01 -3.48 -5.86
N ASN A 98 15.21 -3.12 -5.41
CA ASN A 98 15.81 -3.71 -4.21
C ASN A 98 16.03 -2.64 -3.15
N GLY A 99 15.05 -2.48 -2.26
CA GLY A 99 15.20 -1.68 -1.04
C GLY A 99 15.40 -0.18 -1.24
N GLU A 100 14.79 0.44 -2.25
CA GLU A 100 14.85 1.88 -2.46
C GLU A 100 14.02 2.65 -1.42
N PHE A 101 12.98 2.01 -0.86
CA PHE A 101 12.06 2.57 0.14
C PHE A 101 12.25 1.95 1.53
N TYR A 102 12.17 0.63 1.66
CA TYR A 102 12.20 -0.09 2.95
C TYR A 102 13.59 -0.63 3.32
N GLY A 103 14.58 -0.42 2.46
CA GLY A 103 15.96 -0.84 2.65
C GLY A 103 16.22 -2.31 2.31
N ALA A 104 17.43 -2.77 2.60
CA ALA A 104 17.90 -4.12 2.24
C ALA A 104 16.91 -5.22 2.69
N GLY A 105 16.79 -6.27 1.87
CA GLY A 105 15.87 -7.38 2.11
C GLY A 105 14.43 -7.12 1.68
N HIS A 106 14.13 -5.98 1.05
CA HIS A 106 12.82 -5.68 0.50
C HIS A 106 12.84 -5.66 -1.03
N ASP A 107 11.99 -6.49 -1.63
CA ASP A 107 11.70 -6.48 -3.06
C ASP A 107 10.56 -5.50 -3.31
N GLU A 108 10.76 -4.49 -4.14
CA GLU A 108 9.84 -3.37 -4.28
C GLU A 108 9.30 -3.27 -5.70
N ILE A 109 7.99 -3.13 -5.83
CA ILE A 109 7.29 -2.97 -7.10
C ILE A 109 6.66 -1.58 -7.11
N LEU A 110 7.11 -0.74 -8.04
CA LEU A 110 6.60 0.62 -8.21
C LEU A 110 5.59 0.65 -9.35
N VAL A 111 4.35 1.00 -9.02
CA VAL A 111 3.22 1.04 -9.98
C VAL A 111 2.81 2.48 -10.23
N VAL A 112 3.05 2.99 -11.43
CA VAL A 112 2.63 4.34 -11.84
C VAL A 112 1.23 4.32 -12.43
N HIS A 113 0.40 5.27 -12.00
CA HIS A 113 -0.97 5.46 -12.50
C HIS A 113 -1.34 6.94 -12.59
N THR A 114 -2.49 7.18 -13.23
CA THR A 114 -3.05 8.50 -13.52
C THR A 114 -4.51 8.59 -13.05
N GLU A 115 -4.77 7.98 -11.90
CA GLU A 115 -6.11 8.00 -11.28
C GLU A 115 -6.55 9.45 -11.03
N TYR A 116 -7.85 9.70 -11.24
CA TYR A 116 -8.43 11.02 -11.06
C TYR A 116 -8.24 11.55 -9.63
N PHE A 117 -8.04 12.86 -9.52
CA PHE A 117 -8.03 13.58 -8.25
C PHE A 117 -8.51 15.02 -8.44
N ASP A 118 -8.93 15.66 -7.34
CA ASP A 118 -9.26 17.08 -7.35
C ASP A 118 -7.97 17.91 -7.47
N LEU A 119 -7.74 18.43 -8.68
CA LEU A 119 -6.58 19.22 -9.04
C LEU A 119 -6.46 20.50 -8.20
N ALA A 120 -7.59 21.19 -7.95
CA ALA A 120 -7.60 22.44 -7.21
C ALA A 120 -7.31 22.20 -5.73
N LEU A 121 -7.89 21.14 -5.15
CA LEU A 121 -7.62 20.74 -3.78
C LEU A 121 -6.15 20.31 -3.60
N ALA A 122 -5.63 19.48 -4.50
CA ALA A 122 -4.25 19.00 -4.43
C ALA A 122 -3.23 20.14 -4.58
N HIS A 123 -3.52 21.17 -5.37
CA HIS A 123 -2.66 22.35 -5.48
C HIS A 123 -2.76 23.25 -4.24
N ARG A 124 -3.98 23.48 -3.72
CA ARG A 124 -4.22 24.34 -2.55
C ARG A 124 -3.67 23.72 -1.26
N ASP A 125 -3.88 22.42 -1.05
CA ASP A 125 -3.41 21.67 0.11
C ASP A 125 -2.28 20.71 -0.25
N TRP A 126 -1.33 21.20 -1.04
CA TRP A 126 -0.24 20.40 -1.59
C TRP A 126 0.58 19.69 -0.50
N ARG A 127 0.72 20.31 0.68
CA ARG A 127 1.47 19.73 1.80
C ARG A 127 0.88 18.42 2.28
N ASN A 128 -0.43 18.21 2.15
CA ASN A 128 -1.12 17.00 2.56
C ASN A 128 -1.54 16.11 1.39
N ALA A 129 -1.26 16.50 0.14
CA ALA A 129 -1.50 15.65 -1.02
C ALA A 129 -0.73 14.32 -0.88
N THR A 130 -1.40 13.20 -1.17
CA THR A 130 -0.87 11.82 -1.00
C THR A 130 -0.67 11.16 -2.36
N PRO A 131 0.36 11.55 -3.14
CA PRO A 131 0.58 10.96 -4.46
C PRO A 131 1.11 9.53 -4.39
N LEU A 132 1.59 9.09 -3.24
CA LEU A 132 2.06 7.72 -3.00
C LEU A 132 1.10 6.98 -2.09
N ARG A 133 0.76 5.75 -2.48
CA ARG A 133 0.00 4.81 -1.66
C ARG A 133 0.72 3.48 -1.57
N VAL A 134 0.93 2.99 -0.35
CA VAL A 134 1.44 1.65 -0.09
C VAL A 134 0.29 0.66 -0.22
N LEU A 135 0.40 -0.24 -1.19
CA LEU A 135 -0.60 -1.29 -1.44
C LEU A 135 -0.25 -2.60 -0.73
N ARG A 136 1.04 -2.80 -0.43
CA ARG A 136 1.56 -3.95 0.32
C ARG A 136 2.94 -3.58 0.87
N HIS A 137 3.25 -4.03 2.08
CA HIS A 137 4.61 -4.13 2.60
C HIS A 137 4.64 -5.20 3.71
N ALA A 138 5.82 -5.58 4.20
CA ALA A 138 5.97 -6.68 5.15
C ALA A 138 5.84 -6.29 6.63
N ARG A 139 5.82 -5.00 6.96
CA ARG A 139 5.98 -4.54 8.36
C ARG A 139 4.69 -4.60 9.16
N SER A 140 4.81 -4.91 10.44
CA SER A 140 3.70 -4.99 11.41
C SER A 140 3.93 -4.18 12.70
N ASP A 141 5.07 -3.46 12.79
CA ASP A 141 5.41 -2.53 13.87
C ASP A 141 4.70 -1.17 13.74
N LEU A 142 4.38 -0.55 14.87
CA LEU A 142 3.64 0.72 14.94
C LEU A 142 4.53 1.97 15.00
N GLU A 143 5.84 1.84 14.74
CA GLU A 143 6.78 2.96 14.88
C GLU A 143 6.68 3.95 13.69
N MET A 144 6.04 3.57 12.58
CA MET A 144 5.82 4.45 11.41
C MET A 144 7.12 5.08 10.87
N ASN A 145 8.19 4.28 10.81
CA ASN A 145 9.45 4.71 10.22
C ASN A 145 9.26 5.17 8.77
N LEU A 146 9.97 6.25 8.42
CA LEU A 146 9.96 6.81 7.08
C LEU A 146 10.65 5.82 6.10
N PRO A 147 10.00 5.47 4.97
CA PRO A 147 10.60 4.59 3.97
C PRO A 147 11.57 5.39 3.06
N ASP A 148 12.75 5.68 3.59
CA ASP A 148 13.80 6.48 2.95
C ASP A 148 14.96 5.64 2.35
N GLY A 149 14.76 4.33 2.25
CA GLY A 149 15.75 3.36 1.79
C GLY A 149 16.64 2.76 2.90
N HIS A 150 16.42 3.13 4.16
CA HIS A 150 17.11 2.48 5.29
C HIS A 150 16.29 1.30 5.84
N PHE A 151 17.01 0.21 6.11
CA PHE A 151 16.44 -0.94 6.82
C PHE A 151 16.20 -0.56 8.28
N THR A 152 14.93 -0.59 8.70
CA THR A 152 14.51 -0.03 10.00
C THR A 152 13.62 -0.98 10.81
N GLY A 153 13.43 -2.23 10.37
CA GLY A 153 12.61 -3.22 11.08
C GLY A 153 13.24 -4.60 11.05
N SER A 154 12.61 -5.58 11.70
CA SER A 154 13.05 -6.98 11.70
C SER A 154 12.47 -7.80 10.54
N GLU A 155 11.50 -7.24 9.81
CA GLU A 155 10.73 -7.93 8.78
C GLU A 155 11.28 -7.60 7.39
N THR A 156 11.25 -8.59 6.51
CA THR A 156 11.66 -8.50 5.10
C THR A 156 10.56 -9.08 4.20
N GLY A 157 10.61 -8.75 2.91
CA GLY A 157 9.65 -9.27 1.94
C GLY A 157 9.28 -8.25 0.86
N MET A 158 8.16 -8.49 0.18
CA MET A 158 7.75 -7.63 -0.93
C MET A 158 6.97 -6.40 -0.47
N ALA A 159 7.21 -5.28 -1.15
CA ALA A 159 6.39 -4.07 -1.06
C ALA A 159 5.88 -3.65 -2.45
N VAL A 160 4.64 -3.18 -2.50
CA VAL A 160 4.02 -2.63 -3.71
C VAL A 160 3.59 -1.21 -3.40
N ILE A 161 4.09 -0.25 -4.18
CA ILE A 161 3.87 1.18 -3.98
C ILE A 161 3.25 1.75 -5.25
N ALA A 162 2.06 2.31 -5.13
CA ALA A 162 1.38 3.03 -6.20
C ALA A 162 1.78 4.51 -6.18
N ILE A 163 2.04 5.07 -7.37
CA ILE A 163 2.47 6.45 -7.58
C ILE A 163 1.51 7.12 -8.57
N ASN A 164 0.72 8.06 -8.08
CA ASN A 164 -0.04 8.99 -8.92
C ASN A 164 0.93 10.10 -9.40
N LEU A 165 1.50 9.92 -10.59
CA LEU A 165 2.52 10.82 -11.10
C LEU A 165 1.99 12.23 -11.39
N PRO A 166 0.81 12.42 -12.02
CA PRO A 166 0.24 13.76 -12.16
C PRO A 166 0.04 14.47 -10.82
N MET A 167 -0.48 13.79 -9.80
CA MET A 167 -0.63 14.37 -8.45
C MET A 167 0.73 14.73 -7.83
N LEU A 168 1.75 13.87 -7.98
CA LEU A 168 3.11 14.15 -7.50
C LEU A 168 3.69 15.42 -8.12
N MET A 169 3.48 15.63 -9.42
CA MET A 169 3.98 16.80 -10.12
C MET A 169 3.21 18.06 -9.78
N VAL A 170 1.89 17.97 -9.59
CA VAL A 170 1.07 19.08 -9.07
C VAL A 170 1.55 19.49 -7.68
N GLN A 171 1.83 18.51 -6.81
CA GLN A 171 2.38 18.75 -5.48
C GLN A 171 3.75 19.43 -5.55
N TYR A 172 4.64 18.95 -6.42
CA TYR A 172 5.97 19.52 -6.60
C TYR A 172 5.91 20.95 -7.15
N ARG A 173 5.02 21.21 -8.12
CA ARG A 173 4.79 22.55 -8.64
C ARG A 173 4.37 23.53 -7.54
N ALA A 174 3.34 23.17 -6.76
CA ALA A 174 2.86 24.01 -5.67
C ALA A 174 3.94 24.29 -4.63
N PHE A 175 4.77 23.28 -4.31
CA PHE A 175 5.97 23.45 -3.49
C PHE A 175 6.95 24.48 -4.07
N ARG A 176 7.29 24.40 -5.36
CA ARG A 176 8.20 25.36 -6.01
C ARG A 176 7.61 26.77 -6.07
N GLU A 177 6.30 26.91 -6.25
CA GLU A 177 5.64 28.22 -6.18
C GLU A 177 5.71 28.83 -4.78
N GLU A 178 5.56 28.02 -3.73
CA GLU A 178 5.69 28.49 -2.35
C GLU A 178 7.14 28.87 -1.99
N GLU A 179 8.13 28.10 -2.47
CA GLU A 179 9.55 28.44 -2.31
C GLU A 179 9.88 29.75 -3.04
N LYS A 180 9.36 29.98 -4.25
CA LYS A 180 9.51 31.27 -4.96
C LYS A 180 8.87 32.44 -4.22
N ARG A 181 7.70 32.25 -3.60
CA ARG A 181 7.05 33.27 -2.76
C ARG A 181 7.85 33.57 -1.49
N SER A 182 8.64 32.60 -1.03
CA SER A 182 9.50 32.71 0.15
C SER A 182 10.94 33.11 -0.19
N ALA A 183 11.28 33.18 -1.49
CA ALA A 183 12.61 33.50 -1.98
C ALA A 183 13.00 34.91 -1.53
N GLY A 184 14.10 35.00 -0.79
CA GLY A 184 14.56 36.23 -0.11
C GLY A 184 14.74 36.05 1.40
N ARG A 185 14.30 34.93 2.00
CA ARG A 185 14.46 34.64 3.44
C ARG A 185 15.20 33.34 3.77
N VAL A 186 15.23 32.36 2.87
CA VAL A 186 15.80 31.01 3.10
C VAL A 186 16.37 30.46 1.79
N ASP A 187 17.42 29.65 1.88
CA ASP A 187 18.01 28.90 0.74
C ASP A 187 16.96 28.02 0.04
N GLU A 188 17.03 27.96 -1.30
CA GLU A 188 16.13 27.12 -2.11
C GLU A 188 16.29 25.64 -1.75
N LYS A 189 15.19 25.00 -1.35
CA LYS A 189 15.21 23.57 -1.05
C LYS A 189 15.24 22.73 -2.32
N SER A 190 16.05 21.67 -2.28
CA SER A 190 16.22 20.70 -3.36
C SER A 190 15.02 19.75 -3.52
N VAL A 191 14.95 19.06 -4.67
CA VAL A 191 13.99 17.97 -4.92
C VAL A 191 14.16 16.84 -3.89
N THR A 192 15.40 16.55 -3.47
CA THR A 192 15.68 15.53 -2.45
C THR A 192 15.08 15.87 -1.10
N MET A 193 15.07 17.16 -0.73
CA MET A 193 14.39 17.64 0.48
C MET A 193 12.86 17.61 0.31
N PHE A 194 12.33 17.97 -0.86
CA PHE A 194 10.90 17.88 -1.14
C PHE A 194 10.37 16.45 -0.93
N VAL A 195 11.04 15.46 -1.53
CA VAL A 195 10.65 14.05 -1.41
C VAL A 195 10.70 13.59 0.06
N HIS A 196 11.79 13.89 0.76
CA HIS A 196 11.96 13.49 2.16
C HIS A 196 10.95 14.15 3.11
N ARG A 197 10.63 15.43 2.90
CA ARG A 197 9.82 16.22 3.86
C ARG A 197 8.33 16.13 3.63
N PHE A 198 7.88 15.89 2.40
CA PHE A 198 6.45 15.94 2.07
C PHE A 198 5.96 14.65 1.43
N VAL A 199 6.66 14.12 0.43
CA VAL A 199 6.19 12.97 -0.34
C VAL A 199 6.20 11.69 0.50
N LEU A 200 7.35 11.33 1.08
CA LEU A 200 7.46 10.11 1.91
C LEU A 200 6.62 10.20 3.20
N PRO A 201 6.57 11.32 3.94
CA PRO A 201 5.72 11.39 5.12
C PRO A 201 4.23 11.23 4.80
N ASN A 202 3.78 11.73 3.65
CA ASN A 202 2.37 11.62 3.27
C ASN A 202 1.98 10.18 2.86
N MET A 203 2.92 9.31 2.47
CA MET A 203 2.57 7.91 2.19
C MET A 203 2.29 7.10 3.47
N LEU A 204 2.72 7.61 4.65
CA LEU A 204 2.61 6.92 5.93
C LEU A 204 1.16 6.62 6.35
N PHE A 205 0.17 7.37 5.84
CA PHE A 205 -1.25 7.06 6.07
C PHE A 205 -1.60 5.66 5.56
N SER A 206 -1.26 5.37 4.31
CA SER A 206 -1.49 4.06 3.70
C SER A 206 -0.57 2.98 4.28
N GLN A 207 0.67 3.33 4.62
CA GLN A 207 1.59 2.41 5.29
C GLN A 207 1.03 1.96 6.64
N LEU A 208 0.46 2.87 7.44
CA LEU A 208 -0.12 2.53 8.73
C LEU A 208 -1.28 1.54 8.57
N ASP A 209 -2.18 1.75 7.62
CA ASP A 209 -3.29 0.82 7.39
C ASP A 209 -2.81 -0.56 6.93
N GLN A 210 -1.76 -0.62 6.12
CA GLN A 210 -1.12 -1.88 5.73
C GLN A 210 -0.40 -2.56 6.91
N THR A 211 0.27 -1.80 7.79
CA THR A 211 0.81 -2.30 9.05
C THR A 211 -0.28 -2.95 9.89
N LEU A 212 -1.44 -2.31 9.99
CA LEU A 212 -2.58 -2.82 10.75
C LEU A 212 -3.12 -4.14 10.17
N LEU A 213 -3.21 -4.26 8.84
CA LEU A 213 -3.52 -5.53 8.15
C LEU A 213 -2.50 -6.61 8.50
N ASN A 214 -1.22 -6.30 8.38
CA ASN A 214 -0.16 -7.27 8.67
C ASN A 214 -0.20 -7.73 10.12
N ARG A 215 -0.49 -6.81 11.04
CA ARG A 215 -0.59 -7.11 12.47
C ARG A 215 -1.76 -8.04 12.79
N ILE A 216 -2.97 -7.76 12.29
CA ILE A 216 -4.12 -8.65 12.52
C ILE A 216 -3.95 -10.02 11.86
N ARG A 217 -3.31 -10.08 10.68
CA ARG A 217 -2.92 -11.35 10.03
C ARG A 217 -1.95 -12.16 10.87
N ARG A 218 -0.95 -11.51 11.46
CA ARG A 218 0.00 -12.17 12.37
C ARG A 218 -0.67 -12.70 13.62
N LEU A 219 -1.59 -11.94 14.21
CA LEU A 219 -2.41 -12.40 15.35
C LEU A 219 -3.25 -13.62 14.97
N GLN A 220 -3.91 -13.59 13.80
CA GLN A 220 -4.66 -14.74 13.28
C GLN A 220 -3.78 -15.98 13.10
N ALA A 221 -2.56 -15.80 12.60
CA ALA A 221 -1.57 -16.87 12.43
C ALA A 221 -0.84 -17.25 13.73
N ARG A 222 -1.09 -16.57 14.86
CA ARG A 222 -0.37 -16.71 16.13
C ARG A 222 1.14 -16.50 16.02
N VAL A 223 1.54 -15.59 15.14
CA VAL A 223 2.94 -15.17 14.94
C VAL A 223 3.15 -13.82 15.62
N PRO A 224 4.24 -13.59 16.36
CA PRO A 224 4.50 -12.29 16.97
C PRO A 224 4.67 -11.18 15.92
N ALA A 225 4.28 -9.96 16.26
CA ALA A 225 4.56 -8.78 15.42
C ALA A 225 6.07 -8.52 15.33
N GLY A 226 6.50 -7.87 14.24
CA GLY A 226 7.87 -7.41 14.09
C GLY A 226 8.21 -6.26 15.04
N TRP A 227 9.49 -5.92 15.10
CA TRP A 227 9.98 -4.79 15.87
C TRP A 227 10.80 -3.85 14.99
N SER A 228 10.81 -2.58 15.38
CA SER A 228 11.67 -1.59 14.76
C SER A 228 13.09 -1.65 15.33
N THR A 229 14.09 -1.61 14.45
CA THR A 229 15.50 -1.48 14.86
C THR A 229 15.92 -0.02 15.03
N ARG A 230 15.18 0.92 14.40
CA ARG A 230 15.46 2.35 14.46
C ARG A 230 14.31 3.08 15.13
N LYS A 231 14.60 3.85 16.18
CA LYS A 231 13.60 4.69 16.82
C LYS A 231 13.67 6.12 16.29
N HIS A 232 12.54 6.80 16.36
CA HIS A 232 12.48 8.24 16.16
C HIS A 232 13.26 8.97 17.26
N PRO A 233 13.76 10.19 17.00
CA PRO A 233 14.40 11.02 18.03
C PRO A 233 13.41 11.60 19.06
N PHE A 234 12.14 11.22 18.98
CA PHE A 234 11.08 11.57 19.91
C PHE A 234 10.30 10.30 20.28
N ALA A 235 9.70 10.29 21.46
CA ALA A 235 8.88 9.17 21.92
C ALA A 235 7.52 9.16 21.22
N LEU A 236 7.07 7.96 20.86
CA LEU A 236 5.70 7.67 20.45
C LEU A 236 5.00 6.90 21.57
N ALA A 237 3.71 7.15 21.76
CA ALA A 237 2.91 6.37 22.69
C ALA A 237 2.72 4.94 22.12
N ASP A 238 3.02 3.92 22.92
CA ASP A 238 2.86 2.54 22.51
C ASP A 238 1.40 2.09 22.69
N TYR A 239 0.78 1.69 21.58
CA TYR A 239 -0.58 1.14 21.55
C TYR A 239 -0.61 -0.35 21.21
N SER A 240 0.55 -1.01 21.08
CA SER A 240 0.69 -2.37 20.56
C SER A 240 -0.19 -3.38 21.30
N VAL A 241 -0.07 -3.45 22.64
CA VAL A 241 -0.82 -4.40 23.46
C VAL A 241 -2.33 -4.16 23.41
N ARG A 242 -2.75 -2.89 23.46
CA ARG A 242 -4.17 -2.52 23.42
C ARG A 242 -4.79 -2.80 22.06
N LEU A 243 -4.02 -2.56 21.00
CA LEU A 243 -4.41 -2.87 19.63
C LEU A 243 -4.55 -4.37 19.42
N ASP A 244 -3.60 -5.16 19.92
CA ASP A 244 -3.65 -6.62 19.80
C ASP A 244 -4.90 -7.18 20.48
N HIS A 245 -5.20 -6.73 21.69
CA HIS A 245 -6.42 -7.14 22.39
C HIS A 245 -7.69 -6.77 21.60
N CYS A 246 -7.75 -5.56 21.04
CA CYS A 246 -8.85 -5.11 20.20
C CYS A 246 -9.01 -6.01 18.95
N TYR A 247 -7.90 -6.42 18.33
CA TYR A 247 -7.92 -7.28 17.16
C TYR A 247 -8.24 -8.74 17.50
N GLU A 248 -7.82 -9.24 18.66
CA GLU A 248 -8.25 -10.54 19.18
C GLU A 248 -9.77 -10.59 19.35
N GLU A 249 -10.38 -9.56 19.94
CA GLU A 249 -11.84 -9.46 20.06
C GLU A 249 -12.53 -9.49 18.69
N ILE A 250 -11.99 -8.76 17.71
CA ILE A 250 -12.51 -8.76 16.33
C ILE A 250 -12.39 -10.14 15.70
N LEU A 251 -11.25 -10.81 15.82
CA LEU A 251 -11.03 -12.17 15.29
C LEU A 251 -11.99 -13.18 15.94
N VAL A 252 -12.23 -13.08 17.25
CA VAL A 252 -13.24 -13.90 17.95
C VAL A 252 -14.65 -13.57 17.43
N GLY A 253 -14.96 -12.30 17.18
CA GLY A 253 -16.23 -11.89 16.56
C GLY A 253 -16.43 -12.48 15.17
N LEU A 254 -15.37 -12.45 14.33
CA LEU A 254 -15.38 -12.96 12.96
C LEU A 254 -15.55 -14.49 12.89
N THR A 255 -15.03 -15.24 13.87
CA THR A 255 -15.24 -16.69 13.93
C THR A 255 -16.66 -17.06 14.40
N ARG A 256 -17.28 -16.23 15.24
CA ARG A 256 -18.66 -16.43 15.73
C ARG A 256 -19.72 -16.02 14.71
N GLN A 257 -19.47 -14.97 13.94
CA GLN A 257 -20.40 -14.42 12.96
C GLN A 257 -19.97 -14.84 11.56
N ARG A 258 -20.83 -15.57 10.85
CA ARG A 258 -20.58 -15.89 9.43
C ARG A 258 -20.73 -14.61 8.60
N LYS A 259 -19.61 -14.09 8.09
CA LYS A 259 -19.56 -12.93 7.18
C LYS A 259 -19.03 -13.36 5.81
N ASN A 260 -19.45 -12.65 4.77
CA ASN A 260 -18.82 -12.77 3.46
C ASN A 260 -17.46 -12.03 3.47
N PHE A 261 -16.62 -12.21 2.45
CA PHE A 261 -15.28 -11.60 2.42
C PHE A 261 -15.32 -10.08 2.56
N ILE A 262 -16.29 -9.41 1.95
CA ILE A 262 -16.47 -7.96 2.10
C ILE A 262 -16.82 -7.60 3.55
N GLY A 263 -17.77 -8.32 4.17
CA GLY A 263 -18.16 -8.12 5.55
C GLY A 263 -17.01 -8.38 6.54
N VAL A 264 -16.11 -9.32 6.24
CA VAL A 264 -14.87 -9.51 7.00
C VAL A 264 -13.99 -8.27 6.92
N LEU A 265 -13.71 -7.76 5.71
CA LEU A 265 -12.89 -6.55 5.52
C LEU A 265 -13.52 -5.31 6.16
N GLN A 266 -14.84 -5.15 6.06
CA GLN A 266 -15.57 -4.06 6.69
C GLN A 266 -15.57 -4.14 8.22
N SER A 267 -15.39 -5.34 8.79
CA SER A 267 -15.35 -5.53 10.24
C SER A 267 -14.02 -5.17 10.88
N VAL A 268 -12.96 -5.06 10.08
CA VAL A 268 -11.63 -4.69 10.57
C VAL A 268 -11.44 -3.18 10.37
N PRO A 269 -11.44 -2.39 11.44
CA PRO A 269 -11.22 -0.97 11.31
C PRO A 269 -9.73 -0.67 11.19
N VAL A 270 -9.40 0.46 10.54
CA VAL A 270 -8.02 0.91 10.32
C VAL A 270 -7.83 2.39 10.68
N ALA A 271 -6.59 2.86 10.70
CA ALA A 271 -6.28 4.16 11.27
C ALA A 271 -6.58 5.30 10.31
N ALA A 272 -6.05 5.28 9.08
CA ALA A 272 -6.25 6.34 8.12
C ALA A 272 -7.67 6.25 7.51
N HIS A 273 -8.03 5.12 6.91
CA HIS A 273 -9.39 4.86 6.40
C HIS A 273 -10.34 4.40 7.52
N HIS A 274 -11.63 4.14 7.21
CA HIS A 274 -12.59 3.63 8.19
C HIS A 274 -12.52 2.12 8.34
N THR A 275 -12.32 1.40 7.25
CA THR A 275 -12.29 -0.06 7.20
C THR A 275 -11.13 -0.55 6.35
N LEU A 276 -10.79 -1.83 6.54
CA LEU A 276 -9.79 -2.49 5.73
C LEU A 276 -10.23 -2.63 4.26
N GLU A 277 -11.53 -2.71 3.99
CA GLU A 277 -12.05 -2.69 2.61
C GLU A 277 -11.59 -1.43 1.86
N GLU A 278 -11.84 -0.25 2.45
CA GLU A 278 -11.44 1.04 1.88
C GLU A 278 -9.92 1.15 1.71
N ALA A 279 -9.16 0.72 2.72
CA ALA A 279 -7.70 0.82 2.71
C ALA A 279 -7.04 -0.08 1.65
N MET A 280 -7.69 -1.18 1.27
CA MET A 280 -7.16 -2.15 0.30
C MET A 280 -7.58 -1.85 -1.14
N HIS A 281 -8.28 -0.74 -1.42
CA HIS A 281 -8.60 -0.33 -2.78
C HIS A 281 -7.34 -0.17 -3.64
N LEU A 282 -7.38 -0.77 -4.83
CA LEU A 282 -6.32 -0.58 -5.82
C LEU A 282 -6.58 0.73 -6.58
N PRO A 283 -5.51 1.36 -7.11
CA PRO A 283 -5.66 2.53 -7.98
C PRO A 283 -6.48 2.20 -9.22
N ASP A 284 -7.39 3.10 -9.59
CA ASP A 284 -8.15 2.98 -10.82
C ASP A 284 -7.22 3.18 -12.03
N MET A 285 -7.04 2.10 -12.80
CA MET A 285 -6.26 2.11 -14.03
C MET A 285 -6.69 0.96 -14.95
N ALA A 286 -6.33 1.05 -16.23
CA ALA A 286 -6.59 -0.01 -17.18
C ALA A 286 -5.94 -1.33 -16.74
N PRO A 287 -6.72 -2.42 -16.52
CA PRO A 287 -6.20 -3.68 -16.01
C PRO A 287 -5.55 -4.51 -17.12
N THR A 288 -4.40 -4.07 -17.60
CA THR A 288 -3.64 -4.77 -18.64
C THR A 288 -2.73 -5.85 -18.04
N ARG A 289 -2.32 -6.83 -18.85
CA ARG A 289 -1.37 -7.87 -18.42
C ARG A 289 -0.06 -7.30 -17.85
N GLN A 290 0.34 -6.12 -18.33
CA GLN A 290 1.56 -5.44 -17.90
C GLN A 290 1.52 -5.02 -16.43
N VAL A 291 0.35 -4.60 -15.92
CA VAL A 291 0.21 -4.15 -14.52
C VAL A 291 -0.43 -5.21 -13.61
N MET A 292 -1.17 -6.15 -14.18
CA MET A 292 -1.94 -7.15 -13.44
C MET A 292 -1.08 -7.99 -12.49
N TRP A 293 0.18 -8.29 -12.83
CA TRP A 293 1.08 -9.05 -11.96
C TRP A 293 1.39 -8.30 -10.64
N ALA A 294 1.62 -6.99 -10.71
CA ALA A 294 1.90 -6.17 -9.55
C ALA A 294 0.66 -5.99 -8.66
N LEU A 295 -0.50 -5.73 -9.29
CA LEU A 295 -1.78 -5.60 -8.59
C LEU A 295 -2.24 -6.93 -7.95
N ALA A 296 -1.94 -8.05 -8.61
CA ALA A 296 -2.15 -9.39 -8.07
C ALA A 296 -1.37 -9.60 -6.77
N ILE A 297 -0.06 -9.34 -6.81
CA ILE A 297 0.84 -9.47 -5.65
C ILE A 297 0.39 -8.58 -4.50
N ALA A 298 -0.05 -7.35 -4.79
CA ALA A 298 -0.56 -6.43 -3.77
C ALA A 298 -1.77 -7.00 -2.99
N ARG A 299 -2.61 -7.81 -3.64
CA ARG A 299 -3.85 -8.35 -3.05
C ARG A 299 -3.67 -9.64 -2.26
N LEU A 300 -2.58 -10.39 -2.44
CA LEU A 300 -2.38 -11.69 -1.79
C LEU A 300 -2.53 -11.63 -0.26
N PRO A 301 -1.92 -10.66 0.47
CA PRO A 301 -2.11 -10.52 1.92
C PRO A 301 -3.56 -10.47 2.38
N MET A 302 -4.37 -9.69 1.67
CA MET A 302 -5.77 -9.49 2.00
C MET A 302 -6.59 -10.75 1.69
N LEU A 303 -6.30 -11.44 0.58
CA LEU A 303 -6.95 -12.71 0.25
C LEU A 303 -6.66 -13.79 1.29
N ASP A 304 -5.41 -13.90 1.68
CA ASP A 304 -4.96 -14.81 2.72
C ASP A 304 -5.71 -14.56 4.05
N PHE A 305 -5.87 -13.29 4.43
CA PHE A 305 -6.61 -12.89 5.62
C PHE A 305 -8.08 -13.30 5.58
N VAL A 306 -8.83 -12.93 4.53
CA VAL A 306 -10.28 -13.19 4.46
C VAL A 306 -10.59 -14.68 4.36
N LEU A 307 -9.74 -15.45 3.67
CA LEU A 307 -9.87 -16.90 3.60
C LEU A 307 -9.54 -17.54 4.96
N GLY A 308 -8.48 -17.09 5.63
CA GLY A 308 -8.16 -17.53 6.99
C GLY A 308 -9.28 -17.21 7.99
N ALA A 309 -9.94 -16.06 7.84
CA ALA A 309 -11.03 -15.65 8.72
C ALA A 309 -12.32 -16.45 8.48
N SER A 310 -12.47 -17.04 7.31
CA SER A 310 -13.64 -17.85 6.93
C SER A 310 -13.60 -19.30 7.44
N GLY A 311 -12.47 -19.72 8.04
CA GLY A 311 -12.30 -21.05 8.62
C GLY A 311 -12.49 -22.18 7.60
N ASP A 312 -13.07 -23.29 8.05
CA ASP A 312 -13.16 -24.54 7.26
C ASP A 312 -14.26 -24.53 6.18
N THR A 313 -15.12 -23.52 6.14
CA THR A 313 -16.28 -23.48 5.21
C THR A 313 -16.38 -22.18 4.40
N PRO A 314 -15.30 -21.77 3.70
CA PRO A 314 -15.26 -20.50 2.99
C PRO A 314 -16.35 -20.40 1.89
N GLY A 315 -16.75 -21.53 1.29
CA GLY A 315 -17.74 -21.60 0.21
C GLY A 315 -19.19 -21.29 0.59
N THR A 316 -19.58 -21.43 1.86
CA THR A 316 -21.00 -21.33 2.25
C THR A 316 -21.63 -19.95 1.96
N LEU A 317 -20.86 -18.87 2.11
CA LEU A 317 -21.30 -17.50 1.82
C LEU A 317 -20.55 -16.84 0.66
N ASN A 318 -19.43 -17.43 0.22
CA ASN A 318 -18.50 -16.79 -0.73
C ASN A 318 -18.26 -17.64 -1.99
N GLN A 319 -19.15 -18.57 -2.33
CA GLN A 319 -18.93 -19.47 -3.48
C GLN A 319 -18.69 -18.70 -4.79
N SER A 320 -19.40 -17.60 -5.02
CA SER A 320 -19.19 -16.74 -6.19
C SER A 320 -17.78 -16.14 -6.24
N GLU A 321 -17.31 -15.63 -5.12
CA GLU A 321 -16.01 -15.00 -4.94
C GLU A 321 -14.90 -16.05 -5.07
N ILE A 322 -15.06 -17.23 -4.48
CA ILE A 322 -14.12 -18.35 -4.61
C ILE A 322 -14.05 -18.83 -6.07
N ASN A 323 -15.18 -19.00 -6.75
CA ASN A 323 -15.20 -19.37 -8.17
C ASN A 323 -14.52 -18.29 -9.05
N LEU A 324 -14.64 -17.02 -8.69
CA LEU A 324 -13.94 -15.92 -9.37
C LEU A 324 -12.44 -15.95 -9.06
N LEU A 325 -12.04 -16.21 -7.82
CA LEU A 325 -10.64 -16.37 -7.42
C LEU A 325 -9.99 -17.55 -8.17
N ASN A 326 -10.58 -18.73 -8.11
CA ASN A 326 -10.10 -19.93 -8.81
C ASN A 326 -9.93 -19.69 -10.32
N ARG A 327 -10.92 -19.07 -10.98
CA ARG A 327 -10.78 -18.70 -12.41
C ARG A 327 -9.66 -17.71 -12.65
N THR A 328 -9.52 -16.71 -11.80
CA THR A 328 -8.46 -15.70 -11.94
C THR A 328 -7.08 -16.33 -11.76
N PHE A 329 -6.95 -17.23 -10.78
CA PHE A 329 -5.74 -17.98 -10.48
C PHE A 329 -5.32 -18.90 -11.62
N LEU A 330 -6.27 -19.65 -12.19
CA LEU A 330 -6.01 -20.46 -13.39
C LEU A 330 -5.55 -19.60 -14.56
N GLY A 331 -6.19 -18.44 -14.77
CA GLY A 331 -5.78 -17.48 -15.78
C GLY A 331 -4.33 -17.02 -15.59
N TRP A 332 -3.93 -16.67 -14.37
CA TRP A 332 -2.56 -16.24 -14.10
C TRP A 332 -1.50 -17.33 -14.33
N GLN A 333 -1.81 -18.58 -13.97
CA GLN A 333 -0.94 -19.72 -14.22
C GLN A 333 -0.77 -19.97 -15.73
N GLN A 334 -1.87 -20.01 -16.48
CA GLN A 334 -1.85 -20.20 -17.93
C GLN A 334 -1.12 -19.06 -18.65
N GLU A 335 -1.32 -17.83 -18.18
CA GLU A 335 -0.71 -16.64 -18.75
C GLU A 335 0.75 -16.43 -18.35
N ARG A 336 1.29 -17.25 -17.44
CA ARG A 336 2.65 -17.11 -16.90
C ARG A 336 2.90 -15.69 -16.39
N LEU A 337 1.91 -15.14 -15.69
CA LEU A 337 1.81 -13.72 -15.34
C LEU A 337 3.03 -13.20 -14.55
N PHE A 338 3.69 -14.10 -13.81
CA PHE A 338 4.82 -13.80 -12.93
C PHE A 338 6.19 -14.10 -13.57
N GLU A 339 6.24 -14.85 -14.68
CA GLU A 339 7.50 -15.28 -15.30
C GLU A 339 8.27 -14.10 -15.93
N GLY A 340 9.56 -13.98 -15.60
CA GLY A 340 10.49 -13.05 -16.24
C GLY A 340 10.57 -11.62 -15.66
N VAL A 341 9.86 -11.32 -14.57
CA VAL A 341 9.92 -9.99 -13.91
C VAL A 341 10.60 -10.04 -12.54
N MET A 342 10.53 -11.20 -11.89
CA MET A 342 11.06 -11.44 -10.54
C MET A 342 12.30 -12.31 -10.61
N ASN A 343 13.17 -12.19 -9.60
CA ASN A 343 14.24 -13.17 -9.41
C ASN A 343 13.64 -14.52 -8.96
N ALA A 344 14.42 -15.59 -9.05
CA ALA A 344 13.92 -16.95 -8.77
C ALA A 344 13.40 -17.14 -7.33
N LEU A 345 14.03 -16.49 -6.34
CA LEU A 345 13.64 -16.59 -4.94
C LEU A 345 12.31 -15.87 -4.67
N THR A 346 12.18 -14.63 -5.14
CA THR A 346 10.95 -13.85 -5.04
C THR A 346 9.81 -14.53 -5.79
N TYR A 347 10.10 -15.07 -6.97
CA TYR A 347 9.13 -15.84 -7.76
C TYR A 347 8.61 -17.04 -6.98
N GLN A 348 9.50 -17.84 -6.38
CA GLN A 348 9.10 -18.99 -5.57
C GLN A 348 8.26 -18.57 -4.36
N ALA A 349 8.65 -17.52 -3.64
CA ALA A 349 7.89 -17.02 -2.50
C ALA A 349 6.47 -16.57 -2.88
N VAL A 350 6.29 -15.98 -4.07
CA VAL A 350 4.97 -15.61 -4.61
C VAL A 350 4.15 -16.85 -4.94
N LEU A 351 4.76 -17.89 -5.53
CA LEU A 351 4.09 -19.15 -5.81
C LEU A 351 3.67 -19.87 -4.53
N ASP A 352 4.53 -19.91 -3.51
CA ASP A 352 4.21 -20.53 -2.23
C ASP A 352 3.03 -19.81 -1.54
N GLU A 353 3.02 -18.47 -1.55
CA GLU A 353 1.91 -17.67 -1.03
C GLU A 353 0.62 -17.93 -1.81
N PHE A 354 0.73 -18.05 -3.13
CA PHE A 354 -0.39 -18.35 -4.02
C PHE A 354 -1.00 -19.74 -3.78
N ASP A 355 -0.16 -20.76 -3.66
CA ASP A 355 -0.59 -22.13 -3.41
C ASP A 355 -1.22 -22.27 -2.01
N ALA A 356 -0.67 -21.59 -1.00
CA ALA A 356 -1.27 -21.52 0.33
C ALA A 356 -2.69 -20.91 0.29
N ILE A 357 -2.88 -19.82 -0.46
CA ILE A 357 -4.20 -19.19 -0.64
C ILE A 357 -5.16 -20.14 -1.37
N ARG A 358 -4.68 -20.81 -2.43
CA ARG A 358 -5.49 -21.75 -3.21
C ARG A 358 -5.95 -22.95 -2.37
N HIS A 359 -5.08 -23.45 -1.48
CA HIS A 359 -5.40 -24.50 -0.53
C HIS A 359 -6.50 -24.05 0.44
N LYS A 360 -6.37 -22.83 1.02
CA LYS A 360 -7.40 -22.27 1.90
C LYS A 360 -8.75 -22.05 1.19
N ALA A 361 -8.73 -21.71 -0.09
CA ALA A 361 -9.94 -21.53 -0.88
C ALA A 361 -10.69 -22.85 -1.17
N ASN A 362 -9.98 -24.00 -1.20
CA ASN A 362 -10.53 -25.30 -1.57
C ASN A 362 -10.06 -26.42 -0.62
N PRO A 363 -10.44 -26.40 0.67
CA PRO A 363 -9.90 -27.33 1.68
C PRO A 363 -10.24 -28.81 1.41
N VAL A 364 -11.38 -29.09 0.77
CA VAL A 364 -11.90 -30.47 0.56
C VAL A 364 -11.11 -31.27 -0.50
N HIS A 365 -10.31 -30.62 -1.33
CA HIS A 365 -9.55 -31.28 -2.41
C HIS A 365 -8.11 -31.67 -2.03
N ALA A 366 -7.61 -31.25 -0.87
CA ALA A 366 -6.22 -31.52 -0.47
C ALA A 366 -5.98 -32.97 0.00
N ASP A 367 -6.97 -33.58 0.66
CA ASP A 367 -6.86 -34.94 1.20
C ASP A 367 -6.98 -36.06 0.15
N SER A 368 -7.40 -35.74 -1.08
CA SER A 368 -7.50 -36.73 -2.17
C SER A 368 -6.20 -36.94 -2.97
N THR A 369 -5.14 -36.18 -2.69
CA THR A 369 -3.86 -36.24 -3.43
C THR A 369 -2.70 -36.86 -2.64
N SER A 370 -2.94 -37.33 -1.41
CA SER A 370 -1.94 -38.05 -0.60
C SER A 370 -2.12 -39.58 -0.61
N LEU A 371 -3.03 -40.10 -1.45
CA LEU A 371 -3.24 -41.52 -1.71
C LEU A 371 -3.27 -41.77 -3.22
N ALA A 372 -2.10 -41.68 -3.86
CA ALA A 372 -1.82 -42.30 -5.15
C ALA A 372 -0.32 -42.62 -5.25
#